data_AF-A0A4S9Z0V0-F1
#
_entry.id   AF-A0A4S9Z0V0-F1
#
_cell.length_a   1.000
_cell.length_b   1.000
_cell.length_c   1.000
_cell.angle_alpha   90.00
_cell.angle_beta   90.00
_cell.angle_gamma   90.00
#
_symmetry.space_group_name_H-M   'P 1'
#
loop_
_entity.id
_entity.type
_entity.pdbx_description
1 polymer ?
#
loop_
_entity_poly.entity_id
_entity_poly.type
_entity_poly.pdbx_seq_one_letter_code
_entity_poly.pdbx_strand_id
1 'polypeptide(L)'
;TSRLFSLYLNEVSSFGSILFGGIDTEKYEGNLTTLNFLQVSAEEKPISAFWMHLDEVSMTRDDGTKEQIVESDEIQQPVLPDSGSAYWDVPTDVYNKITNATGATISQNNALLACSRISNWTSFTFTFSGNGTNKVNLEVPLSSFFTPAVLADGSGLAKIGGEDACLLMAQNAGSDAKFYLVGDPVIRAGYWVYDLDNGQVSIAQARLSATASNIVAVEAGRHGVMNVTDQASELAANQTERVAGTATASVSYSLSTASEAVGQTAGPQSTDLSSAAGSPVLGVTTDGIVSLAGALLISVAFGAFLL
;
A
#
# COMPACT_ATOMS: atom_id res chain seq x y z
N THR A 1 6.74 -0.87 24.87
CA THR A 1 6.56 -0.82 23.41
C THR A 1 5.40 0.08 23.04
N SER A 2 5.51 0.78 21.92
CA SER A 2 4.46 1.63 21.36
C SER A 2 3.31 0.82 20.76
N ARG A 3 2.10 1.39 20.72
CA ARG A 3 1.00 0.91 19.86
C ARG A 3 1.33 1.23 18.41
N LEU A 4 2.14 0.38 17.80
CA LEU A 4 2.47 0.43 16.39
C LEU A 4 2.46 -0.95 15.78
N PHE A 5 2.38 -1.00 14.45
CA PHE A 5 2.67 -2.23 13.71
C PHE A 5 3.47 -1.92 12.46
N SER A 6 4.34 -2.83 12.07
CA SER A 6 5.03 -2.79 10.79
C SER A 6 4.47 -3.83 9.83
N LEU A 7 4.41 -3.47 8.54
CA LEU A 7 3.86 -4.26 7.46
C LEU A 7 4.89 -4.41 6.34
N TYR A 8 5.12 -5.66 5.96
CA TYR A 8 5.96 -6.06 4.84
C TYR A 8 5.20 -7.11 4.03
N LEU A 9 4.71 -6.77 2.84
CA LEU A 9 3.90 -7.70 2.05
C LEU A 9 4.73 -8.67 1.20
N ASN A 10 6.01 -8.35 0.98
CA ASN A 10 6.91 -9.12 0.12
C ASN A 10 6.42 -9.22 -1.35
N GLU A 11 7.13 -9.99 -2.16
CA GLU A 11 6.74 -10.33 -3.53
C GLU A 11 5.42 -11.10 -3.57
N VAL A 12 4.71 -11.01 -4.71
CA VAL A 12 3.37 -11.59 -4.92
C VAL A 12 3.32 -13.10 -4.62
N SER A 13 4.40 -13.83 -4.92
CA SER A 13 4.51 -15.28 -4.71
C SER A 13 5.08 -15.69 -3.35
N SER A 14 5.32 -14.72 -2.46
CA SER A 14 6.02 -14.92 -1.19
C SER A 14 5.15 -14.50 -0.01
N PHE A 15 5.41 -15.09 1.15
CA PHE A 15 4.76 -14.65 2.38
C PHE A 15 5.33 -13.31 2.85
N GLY A 16 4.43 -12.43 3.28
CA GLY A 16 4.74 -11.22 4.02
C GLY A 16 4.78 -11.44 5.53
N SER A 17 4.91 -10.34 6.27
CA SER A 17 4.90 -10.32 7.73
C SER A 17 4.25 -9.04 8.25
N ILE A 18 3.56 -9.16 9.38
CA ILE A 18 3.11 -8.05 10.21
C ILE A 18 3.72 -8.21 11.60
N LEU A 19 4.28 -7.14 12.16
CA LEU A 19 4.84 -7.15 13.53
C LEU A 19 4.14 -6.09 14.36
N PHE A 20 3.63 -6.48 15.53
CA PHE A 20 3.03 -5.55 16.48
C PHE A 20 4.07 -5.12 17.52
N GLY A 21 4.27 -3.81 17.67
CA GLY A 21 5.20 -3.20 18.62
C GLY A 21 6.68 -3.27 18.24
N GLY A 22 7.01 -3.59 16.98
CA GLY A 22 8.38 -3.72 16.51
C GLY A 22 8.56 -3.52 15.00
N ILE A 23 9.82 -3.44 14.60
CA ILE A 23 10.27 -3.37 13.21
C ILE A 23 11.29 -4.48 12.94
N ASP A 24 11.45 -4.88 11.68
CA ASP A 24 12.50 -5.79 11.24
C ASP A 24 13.45 -5.03 10.31
N THR A 25 14.68 -4.79 10.80
CA THR A 25 15.65 -3.95 10.09
C THR A 25 16.22 -4.62 8.84
N GLU A 26 15.97 -5.92 8.65
CA GLU A 26 16.43 -6.66 7.45
C GLU A 26 15.40 -6.61 6.31
N LYS A 27 14.19 -6.04 6.54
CA LYS A 27 13.10 -6.03 5.54
C LYS A 27 13.01 -4.76 4.71
N TYR A 28 13.89 -3.79 4.93
CA TYR A 28 13.92 -2.55 4.17
C TYR A 28 15.35 -2.09 3.85
N GLU A 29 15.43 -1.11 2.97
CA GLU A 29 16.67 -0.49 2.53
C GLU A 29 16.66 1.01 2.85
N GLY A 30 17.84 1.56 3.11
CA GLY A 30 17.98 2.97 3.45
C GLY A 30 17.35 3.31 4.80
N ASN A 31 16.83 4.53 4.89
CA ASN A 31 16.23 5.04 6.12
C ASN A 31 14.70 5.04 6.02
N LEU A 32 14.05 4.87 7.18
CA LEU A 32 12.63 5.11 7.35
C LEU A 32 12.40 6.62 7.39
N THR A 33 11.61 7.12 6.46
CA THR A 33 11.13 8.50 6.50
C THR A 33 9.78 8.53 7.18
N THR A 34 9.67 9.27 8.29
CA THR A 34 8.42 9.43 9.02
C THR A 34 7.58 10.57 8.44
N LEU A 35 6.31 10.28 8.18
CA LEU A 35 5.28 11.20 7.76
C LEU A 35 4.18 11.26 8.84
N ASN A 36 3.63 12.46 9.04
CA ASN A 36 2.44 12.67 9.87
C ASN A 36 1.17 12.39 9.08
N PHE A 37 0.23 11.62 9.61
CA PHE A 37 -1.08 11.47 8.96
C PHE A 37 -1.85 12.80 8.90
N LEU A 38 -2.74 12.87 7.92
CA LEU A 38 -3.66 13.99 7.73
C LEU A 38 -4.85 13.91 8.68
N GLN A 39 -5.28 15.06 9.17
CA GLN A 39 -6.57 15.22 9.84
C GLN A 39 -7.63 15.66 8.80
N VAL A 40 -8.42 14.71 8.30
CA VAL A 40 -9.35 14.95 7.17
C VAL A 40 -10.74 15.48 7.62
N SER A 41 -10.99 15.61 8.92
CA SER A 41 -12.30 16.11 9.42
C SER A 41 -12.21 17.53 9.99
N ALA A 42 -13.20 18.36 9.65
CA ALA A 42 -13.30 19.76 10.10
C ALA A 42 -13.61 19.96 11.60
N GLU A 43 -13.86 18.89 12.37
CA GLU A 43 -14.38 18.97 13.74
C GLU A 43 -13.33 18.67 14.85
N GLU A 44 -12.05 19.01 14.64
CA GLU A 44 -10.96 18.72 15.59
C GLU A 44 -10.91 17.24 16.07
N LYS A 45 -11.45 16.31 15.27
CA LYS A 45 -11.43 14.90 15.64
C LYS A 45 -9.99 14.40 15.60
N PRO A 46 -9.61 13.55 16.56
CA PRO A 46 -8.28 13.00 16.54
C PRO A 46 -8.03 12.20 15.25
N ILE A 47 -6.77 12.13 14.83
CA ILE A 47 -6.32 11.25 13.75
C ILE A 47 -6.79 9.83 14.08
N SER A 48 -7.58 9.26 13.16
CA SER A 48 -8.24 7.96 13.31
C SER A 48 -8.06 7.04 12.10
N ALA A 49 -7.32 7.49 11.09
CA ALA A 49 -7.07 6.76 9.84
C ALA A 49 -5.73 7.20 9.24
N PHE A 50 -5.23 6.41 8.29
CA PHE A 50 -3.88 6.52 7.74
C PHE A 50 -3.82 7.41 6.49
N TRP A 51 -4.54 8.53 6.52
CA TRP A 51 -4.64 9.45 5.38
C TRP A 51 -3.29 10.13 5.11
N MET A 52 -2.93 10.20 3.84
CA MET A 52 -1.69 10.80 3.33
C MET A 52 -1.95 11.60 2.06
N HIS A 53 -0.94 12.31 1.57
CA HIS A 53 -0.92 12.87 0.23
C HIS A 53 -0.08 12.00 -0.71
N LEU A 54 -0.53 11.88 -1.96
CA LEU A 54 0.29 11.42 -3.08
C LEU A 54 0.64 12.66 -3.90
N ASP A 55 1.86 13.14 -3.73
CA ASP A 55 2.28 14.42 -4.32
C ASP A 55 2.61 14.26 -5.79
N GLU A 56 3.40 13.23 -6.14
CA GLU A 56 3.93 13.04 -7.48
C GLU A 56 4.05 11.56 -7.83
N VAL A 57 3.89 11.24 -9.11
CA VAL A 57 4.21 9.94 -9.68
C VAL A 57 4.92 10.16 -11.00
N SER A 58 6.11 9.59 -11.15
CA SER A 58 6.86 9.62 -12.41
C SER A 58 7.19 8.20 -12.87
N MET A 59 7.20 7.96 -14.16
CA MET A 59 7.65 6.72 -14.76
C MET A 59 9.05 6.90 -15.33
N THR A 60 9.98 6.04 -14.96
CA THR A 60 11.31 5.96 -15.57
C THR A 60 11.38 4.71 -16.43
N ARG A 61 11.61 4.87 -17.74
CA ARG A 61 11.75 3.77 -18.70
C ARG A 61 13.17 3.20 -18.70
N ASP A 62 13.33 2.06 -19.35
CA ASP A 62 14.59 1.33 -19.51
C ASP A 62 15.72 2.18 -20.12
N ASP A 63 15.37 3.13 -21.00
CA ASP A 63 16.30 4.05 -21.65
C ASP A 63 16.62 5.30 -20.80
N GLY A 64 16.10 5.36 -19.56
CA GLY A 64 16.23 6.48 -18.64
C GLY A 64 15.26 7.63 -18.92
N THR A 65 14.40 7.53 -19.94
CA THR A 65 13.38 8.55 -20.21
C THR A 65 12.40 8.61 -19.07
N LYS A 66 12.16 9.84 -18.56
CA LYS A 66 11.19 10.11 -17.51
C LYS A 66 9.92 10.71 -18.08
N GLU A 67 8.78 10.21 -17.65
CA GLU A 67 7.45 10.72 -17.97
C GLU A 67 6.69 11.00 -16.68
N GLN A 68 6.16 12.20 -16.52
CA GLN A 68 5.37 12.55 -15.34
C GLN A 68 3.94 12.02 -15.50
N ILE A 69 3.45 11.29 -14.48
CA ILE A 69 2.11 10.70 -14.45
C ILE A 69 1.18 11.54 -13.57
N VAL A 70 1.66 11.91 -12.38
CA VAL A 70 0.95 12.80 -11.45
C VAL A 70 1.86 13.98 -11.14
N GLU A 71 1.44 15.19 -11.49
CA GLU A 71 2.12 16.43 -11.13
C GLU A 71 1.83 16.81 -9.66
N SER A 72 2.71 17.62 -9.07
CA SER A 72 2.41 18.25 -7.77
C SER A 72 1.06 18.96 -7.83
N ASP A 73 0.23 18.76 -6.81
CA ASP A 73 -1.11 19.33 -6.69
C ASP A 73 -2.13 18.86 -7.75
N GLU A 74 -1.83 17.83 -8.56
CA GLU A 74 -2.82 17.25 -9.48
C GLU A 74 -3.88 16.43 -8.73
N ILE A 75 -3.46 15.63 -7.73
CA ILE A 75 -4.37 14.89 -6.85
C ILE A 75 -4.55 15.68 -5.56
N GLN A 76 -5.72 16.30 -5.40
CA GLN A 76 -6.06 17.10 -4.21
C GLN A 76 -6.71 16.28 -3.09
N GLN A 77 -7.27 15.12 -3.43
CA GLN A 77 -7.89 14.21 -2.47
C GLN A 77 -6.82 13.47 -1.65
N PRO A 78 -7.08 13.17 -0.36
CA PRO A 78 -6.21 12.31 0.40
C PRO A 78 -6.16 10.90 -0.21
N VAL A 79 -5.03 10.23 -0.03
CA VAL A 79 -4.86 8.83 -0.35
C VAL A 79 -4.84 7.98 0.92
N LEU A 80 -5.24 6.72 0.79
CA LEU A 80 -5.14 5.72 1.86
C LEU A 80 -4.37 4.52 1.35
N PRO A 81 -3.13 4.29 1.83
CA PRO A 81 -2.44 3.04 1.67
C PRO A 81 -3.23 1.94 2.39
N ASP A 82 -3.89 1.06 1.62
CA ASP A 82 -4.74 -0.01 2.11
C ASP A 82 -4.27 -1.38 1.60
N SER A 83 -3.72 -2.21 2.49
CA SER A 83 -3.33 -3.60 2.18
C SER A 83 -4.52 -4.52 1.86
N GLY A 84 -5.75 -4.04 2.10
CA GLY A 84 -7.00 -4.68 1.70
C GLY A 84 -7.48 -4.30 0.31
N SER A 85 -6.70 -3.55 -0.46
CA SER A 85 -7.04 -3.12 -1.81
C SER A 85 -6.11 -3.73 -2.84
N ALA A 86 -6.67 -4.48 -3.80
CA ALA A 86 -5.88 -5.13 -4.85
C ALA A 86 -5.39 -4.14 -5.92
N TYR A 87 -6.10 -3.04 -6.14
CA TYR A 87 -5.81 -2.05 -7.16
C TYR A 87 -5.29 -0.75 -6.57
N TRP A 88 -4.54 0.00 -7.37
CA TRP A 88 -4.34 1.43 -7.15
C TRP A 88 -5.50 2.21 -7.78
N ASP A 89 -6.30 2.87 -6.95
CA ASP A 89 -7.36 3.77 -7.40
C ASP A 89 -6.77 5.11 -7.82
N VAL A 90 -7.22 5.60 -8.97
CA VAL A 90 -6.78 6.90 -9.52
C VAL A 90 -7.94 7.66 -10.16
N PRO A 91 -7.85 8.99 -10.24
CA PRO A 91 -8.79 9.76 -11.06
C PRO A 91 -8.65 9.43 -12.54
N THR A 92 -9.67 9.82 -13.32
CA THR A 92 -9.81 9.42 -14.73
C THR A 92 -8.65 9.89 -15.62
N ASP A 93 -8.17 11.10 -15.40
CA ASP A 93 -7.02 11.67 -16.12
C ASP A 93 -5.73 10.91 -15.84
N VAL A 94 -5.44 10.62 -14.57
CA VAL A 94 -4.28 9.83 -14.15
C VAL A 94 -4.35 8.41 -14.71
N TYR A 95 -5.53 7.76 -14.69
CA TYR A 95 -5.74 6.46 -15.32
C TYR A 95 -5.42 6.46 -16.82
N ASN A 96 -5.88 7.51 -17.53
CA ASN A 96 -5.59 7.67 -18.96
C ASN A 96 -4.09 7.89 -19.23
N LYS A 97 -3.40 8.65 -18.37
CA LYS A 97 -1.93 8.82 -18.45
C LYS A 97 -1.20 7.50 -18.25
N ILE A 98 -1.58 6.71 -17.25
CA ILE A 98 -0.97 5.39 -16.98
C ILE A 98 -1.17 4.45 -18.17
N THR A 99 -2.40 4.33 -18.68
CA THR A 99 -2.70 3.44 -19.80
C THR A 99 -1.96 3.85 -21.08
N ASN A 100 -1.85 5.15 -21.35
CA ASN A 100 -1.05 5.66 -22.47
C ASN A 100 0.46 5.40 -22.27
N ALA A 101 0.99 5.71 -21.09
CA ALA A 101 2.42 5.57 -20.78
C ALA A 101 2.89 4.10 -20.84
N THR A 102 2.04 3.17 -20.39
CA THR A 102 2.29 1.72 -20.42
C THR A 102 1.99 1.08 -21.79
N GLY A 103 1.17 1.75 -22.62
CA GLY A 103 0.65 1.20 -23.86
C GLY A 103 -0.32 0.04 -23.64
N ALA A 104 -0.99 0.01 -22.49
CA ALA A 104 -2.06 -0.94 -22.21
C ALA A 104 -3.32 -0.55 -23.00
N THR A 105 -3.96 -1.54 -23.62
CA THR A 105 -5.18 -1.34 -24.39
C THR A 105 -6.38 -1.51 -23.48
N ILE A 106 -7.24 -0.50 -23.42
CA ILE A 106 -8.51 -0.59 -22.72
C ILE A 106 -9.46 -1.45 -23.55
N SER A 107 -9.90 -2.57 -22.98
CA SER A 107 -10.95 -3.42 -23.52
C SER A 107 -12.08 -3.52 -22.52
N GLN A 108 -13.25 -3.00 -22.90
CA GLN A 108 -14.39 -2.77 -22.01
C GLN A 108 -14.00 -1.90 -20.81
N ASN A 109 -13.69 -2.52 -19.66
CA ASN A 109 -13.31 -1.86 -18.41
C ASN A 109 -11.90 -2.26 -17.92
N ASN A 110 -11.22 -3.15 -18.63
CA ASN A 110 -9.90 -3.67 -18.24
C ASN A 110 -8.83 -3.06 -19.14
N ALA A 111 -7.74 -2.57 -18.55
CA ALA A 111 -6.54 -2.24 -19.30
C ALA A 111 -5.64 -3.49 -19.39
N LEU A 112 -5.40 -3.96 -20.62
CA LEU A 112 -4.66 -5.19 -20.90
C LEU A 112 -3.38 -4.90 -21.69
N LEU A 113 -2.31 -5.60 -21.35
CA LEU A 113 -1.04 -5.59 -22.06
C LEU A 113 -0.57 -7.03 -22.28
N ALA A 114 0.10 -7.33 -23.39
CA ALA A 114 0.75 -8.63 -23.55
C ALA A 114 1.80 -8.79 -22.44
N CYS A 115 1.77 -9.90 -21.69
CA CYS A 115 2.66 -10.07 -20.53
C CYS A 115 4.15 -9.99 -20.92
N SER A 116 4.49 -10.43 -22.12
CA SER A 116 5.84 -10.35 -22.72
C SER A 116 6.36 -8.91 -22.91
N ARG A 117 5.47 -7.92 -22.94
CA ARG A 117 5.80 -6.49 -23.14
C ARG A 117 6.02 -5.72 -21.85
N ILE A 118 5.79 -6.33 -20.69
CA ILE A 118 6.01 -5.69 -19.40
C ILE A 118 7.52 -5.67 -19.14
N SER A 119 8.09 -4.48 -19.03
CA SER A 119 9.50 -4.34 -18.71
C SER A 119 9.76 -4.57 -17.21
N ASN A 120 10.84 -5.29 -16.91
CA ASN A 120 11.38 -5.43 -15.56
C ASN A 120 12.28 -4.25 -15.14
N TRP A 121 12.62 -3.36 -16.06
CA TRP A 121 13.54 -2.23 -15.84
C TRP A 121 12.83 -0.87 -15.86
N THR A 122 11.54 -0.85 -16.21
CA THR A 122 10.70 0.33 -16.07
C THR A 122 10.10 0.36 -14.67
N SER A 123 10.08 1.52 -14.02
CA SER A 123 9.52 1.71 -12.69
C SER A 123 8.71 2.99 -12.59
N PHE A 124 7.75 3.01 -11.68
CA PHE A 124 7.10 4.21 -11.19
C PHE A 124 7.76 4.64 -9.89
N THR A 125 8.10 5.92 -9.75
CA THR A 125 8.49 6.52 -8.47
C THR A 125 7.29 7.28 -7.92
N PHE A 126 6.81 6.86 -6.75
CA PHE A 126 5.74 7.50 -5.98
C PHE A 126 6.33 8.39 -4.91
N THR A 127 5.92 9.66 -4.87
CA THR A 127 6.30 10.61 -3.82
C THR A 127 5.10 10.82 -2.90
N PHE A 128 5.23 10.36 -1.66
CA PHE A 128 4.20 10.55 -0.63
C PHE A 128 4.61 11.63 0.36
N SER A 129 3.62 12.34 0.88
CA SER A 129 3.78 13.26 2.00
C SER A 129 2.63 13.14 2.99
N GLY A 130 2.75 13.86 4.09
CA GLY A 130 1.74 13.97 5.13
C GLY A 130 1.65 15.42 5.61
N ASN A 131 1.17 15.64 6.84
CA ASN A 131 1.24 16.98 7.41
C ASN A 131 2.70 17.36 7.75
N GLY A 132 3.15 18.55 7.36
CA GLY A 132 4.53 19.00 7.55
C GLY A 132 5.35 18.93 6.26
N THR A 133 6.66 18.72 6.37
CA THR A 133 7.61 18.93 5.26
C THR A 133 8.26 17.67 4.72
N ASN A 134 8.12 16.54 5.43
CA ASN A 134 8.78 15.29 5.04
C ASN A 134 8.09 14.69 3.82
N LYS A 135 8.90 14.14 2.92
CA LYS A 135 8.45 13.39 1.74
C LYS A 135 9.23 12.09 1.65
N VAL A 136 8.58 11.04 1.19
CA VAL A 136 9.23 9.74 0.93
C VAL A 136 8.96 9.31 -0.50
N ASN A 137 10.00 8.76 -1.12
CA ASN A 137 9.93 8.21 -2.46
C ASN A 137 9.93 6.68 -2.38
N LEU A 138 9.01 6.03 -3.10
CA LEU A 138 8.99 4.59 -3.30
C LEU A 138 9.13 4.28 -4.78
N GLU A 139 10.11 3.45 -5.12
CA GLU A 139 10.28 2.93 -6.47
C GLU A 139 9.53 1.60 -6.61
N VAL A 140 8.63 1.55 -7.58
CA VAL A 140 7.73 0.43 -7.82
C VAL A 140 7.97 -0.08 -9.24
N PRO A 141 8.49 -1.31 -9.43
CA PRO A 141 8.64 -1.90 -10.75
C PRO A 141 7.32 -1.93 -11.51
N LEU A 142 7.35 -1.69 -12.81
CA LEU A 142 6.16 -1.75 -13.67
C LEU A 142 5.47 -3.11 -13.59
N SER A 143 6.23 -4.19 -13.43
CA SER A 143 5.72 -5.55 -13.23
C SER A 143 4.80 -5.69 -12.03
N SER A 144 4.93 -4.88 -10.98
CA SER A 144 4.03 -4.90 -9.82
C SER A 144 2.61 -4.43 -10.16
N PHE A 145 2.44 -3.69 -11.26
CA PHE A 145 1.15 -3.21 -11.73
C PHE A 145 0.49 -4.16 -12.73
N PHE A 146 1.02 -5.35 -12.97
CA PHE A 146 0.44 -6.28 -13.92
C PHE A 146 0.34 -7.69 -13.35
N THR A 147 -0.83 -8.30 -13.53
CA THR A 147 -1.07 -9.71 -13.16
C THR A 147 -1.62 -10.48 -14.35
N PRO A 148 -1.34 -11.79 -14.51
CA PRO A 148 -1.93 -12.59 -15.57
C PRO A 148 -3.47 -12.48 -15.55
N ALA A 149 -4.05 -12.11 -16.69
CA ALA A 149 -5.49 -12.04 -16.86
C ALA A 149 -6.03 -13.45 -17.14
N VAL A 150 -7.09 -13.86 -16.45
CA VAL A 150 -7.66 -15.21 -16.58
C VAL A 150 -9.07 -15.12 -17.10
N LEU A 151 -9.46 -16.05 -17.96
CA LEU A 151 -10.85 -16.17 -18.42
C LEU A 151 -11.74 -16.55 -17.21
N ALA A 152 -12.93 -15.98 -17.11
CA ALA A 152 -13.83 -16.13 -15.97
C ALA A 152 -14.41 -17.54 -15.86
N ASP A 153 -14.39 -18.30 -16.96
CA ASP A 153 -14.69 -19.73 -16.94
C ASP A 153 -13.54 -20.58 -16.39
N GLY A 154 -12.40 -19.95 -16.05
CA GLY A 154 -11.20 -20.60 -15.53
C GLY A 154 -10.45 -21.45 -16.56
N SER A 155 -10.82 -21.36 -17.84
CA SER A 155 -10.27 -22.23 -18.90
C SER A 155 -8.82 -21.93 -19.25
N GLY A 156 -8.28 -20.78 -18.83
CA GLY A 156 -6.89 -20.41 -18.99
C GLY A 156 -6.64 -18.91 -18.97
N LEU A 157 -5.43 -18.51 -19.37
CA LEU A 157 -5.08 -17.10 -19.50
C LEU A 157 -5.81 -16.47 -20.69
N ALA A 158 -6.32 -15.26 -20.49
CA ALA A 158 -6.82 -14.42 -21.56
C ALA A 158 -5.67 -14.10 -22.53
N LYS A 159 -6.01 -13.83 -23.79
CA LYS A 159 -5.03 -13.54 -24.85
C LYS A 159 -5.26 -12.17 -25.46
N ILE A 160 -4.17 -11.45 -25.76
CA ILE A 160 -4.18 -10.21 -26.54
C ILE A 160 -3.12 -10.30 -27.64
N GLY A 161 -3.53 -10.10 -28.90
CA GLY A 161 -2.63 -10.28 -30.04
C GLY A 161 -2.06 -11.71 -30.20
N GLY A 162 -2.69 -12.72 -29.59
CA GLY A 162 -2.21 -14.11 -29.57
C GLY A 162 -1.28 -14.46 -28.41
N GLU A 163 -0.91 -13.49 -27.57
CA GLU A 163 -0.02 -13.68 -26.42
C GLU A 163 -0.79 -13.65 -25.10
N ASP A 164 -0.22 -14.19 -24.02
CA ASP A 164 -0.82 -14.09 -22.68
C ASP A 164 -1.06 -12.63 -22.31
N ALA A 165 -2.29 -12.32 -21.90
CA ALA A 165 -2.68 -10.99 -21.48
C ALA A 165 -2.44 -10.83 -19.98
N CYS A 166 -1.96 -9.65 -19.61
CA CYS A 166 -1.80 -9.20 -18.24
C CYS A 166 -2.71 -7.99 -18.01
N LEU A 167 -3.41 -8.00 -16.88
CA LEU A 167 -4.31 -6.96 -16.41
C LEU A 167 -3.52 -5.91 -15.63
N LEU A 168 -3.74 -4.65 -15.96
CA LEU A 168 -3.24 -3.51 -15.19
C LEU A 168 -3.96 -3.44 -13.83
N MET A 169 -3.18 -3.39 -12.75
CA MET A 169 -3.63 -3.30 -11.36
C MET A 169 -3.79 -1.84 -10.88
N ALA A 170 -4.23 -0.98 -11.78
CA ALA A 170 -4.73 0.35 -11.47
C ALA A 170 -6.17 0.45 -11.98
N GLN A 171 -7.02 1.23 -11.33
CA GLN A 171 -8.41 1.39 -11.73
C GLN A 171 -8.87 2.84 -11.69
N ASN A 172 -9.79 3.19 -12.60
CA ASN A 172 -10.40 4.50 -12.64
C ASN A 172 -11.51 4.59 -11.58
N ALA A 173 -11.26 5.33 -10.49
CA ALA A 173 -12.22 5.57 -9.42
C ALA A 173 -13.15 6.78 -9.70
N GLY A 174 -12.99 7.44 -10.85
CA GLY A 174 -13.72 8.66 -11.21
C GLY A 174 -13.17 9.91 -10.52
N SER A 175 -13.48 11.08 -11.07
CA SER A 175 -12.97 12.36 -10.57
C SER A 175 -13.68 12.89 -9.32
N ASP A 176 -14.86 12.34 -8.98
CA ASP A 176 -15.68 12.79 -7.84
C ASP A 176 -15.41 12.02 -6.54
N ALA A 177 -14.42 11.11 -6.56
CA ALA A 177 -14.02 10.34 -5.39
C ALA A 177 -13.58 11.26 -4.25
N LYS A 178 -13.83 10.84 -3.00
CA LYS A 178 -13.45 11.61 -1.79
C LYS A 178 -12.01 11.34 -1.34
N PHE A 179 -11.49 10.19 -1.72
CA PHE A 179 -10.14 9.72 -1.48
C PHE A 179 -9.81 8.65 -2.53
N TYR A 180 -8.53 8.31 -2.65
CA TYR A 180 -8.08 7.21 -3.51
C TYR A 180 -7.33 6.15 -2.69
N LEU A 181 -7.59 4.88 -2.95
CA LEU A 181 -6.90 3.76 -2.33
C LEU A 181 -5.57 3.48 -3.05
N VAL A 182 -4.50 3.34 -2.28
CA VAL A 182 -3.18 2.91 -2.78
C VAL A 182 -3.01 1.46 -2.35
N GLY A 183 -3.26 0.54 -3.29
CA GLY A 183 -3.30 -0.89 -3.00
C GLY A 183 -1.98 -1.63 -3.18
N ASP A 184 -2.12 -2.96 -3.28
CA ASP A 184 -1.05 -3.96 -3.36
C ASP A 184 0.13 -3.62 -4.27
N PRO A 185 -0.05 -3.15 -5.53
CA PRO A 185 1.07 -2.86 -6.43
C PRO A 185 2.09 -1.90 -5.82
N VAL A 186 1.63 -0.93 -5.02
CA VAL A 186 2.46 0.09 -4.39
C VAL A 186 2.89 -0.33 -2.99
N ILE A 187 1.96 -0.84 -2.16
CA ILE A 187 2.27 -1.18 -0.77
C ILE A 187 3.36 -2.25 -0.69
N ARG A 188 3.37 -3.22 -1.61
CA ARG A 188 4.41 -4.26 -1.65
C ARG A 188 5.83 -3.70 -1.81
N ALA A 189 5.99 -2.57 -2.51
CA ALA A 189 7.29 -1.94 -2.70
C ALA A 189 7.83 -1.25 -1.44
N GLY A 190 6.98 -1.01 -0.44
CA GLY A 190 7.35 -0.33 0.80
C GLY A 190 7.39 -1.26 2.01
N TYR A 191 8.22 -0.88 2.98
CA TYR A 191 8.13 -1.33 4.37
C TYR A 191 7.46 -0.21 5.17
N TRP A 192 6.31 -0.51 5.77
CA TRP A 192 5.42 0.50 6.36
C TRP A 192 5.35 0.30 7.86
N VAL A 193 5.61 1.33 8.64
CA VAL A 193 5.53 1.31 10.12
C VAL A 193 4.44 2.29 10.56
N TYR A 194 3.26 1.78 10.88
CA TYR A 194 2.12 2.57 11.33
C TYR A 194 2.22 2.76 12.85
N ASP A 195 2.42 4.00 13.28
CA ASP A 195 2.52 4.40 14.68
C ASP A 195 1.23 5.10 15.13
N LEU A 196 0.40 4.36 15.87
CA LEU A 196 -0.92 4.81 16.32
C LEU A 196 -0.82 5.68 17.58
N ASP A 197 0.30 5.66 18.30
CA ASP A 197 0.52 6.57 19.43
C ASP A 197 0.87 7.97 18.95
N ASN A 198 1.61 8.07 17.85
CA ASN A 198 2.09 9.33 17.31
C ASN A 198 1.29 9.82 16.08
N GLY A 199 0.39 9.02 15.53
CA GLY A 199 -0.41 9.41 14.36
C GLY A 199 0.49 9.60 13.13
N GLN A 200 1.39 8.66 12.93
CA GLN A 200 2.48 8.72 11.96
C GLN A 200 2.63 7.40 11.21
N VAL A 201 3.25 7.48 10.03
CA VAL A 201 3.78 6.31 9.32
C VAL A 201 5.25 6.54 9.01
N SER A 202 6.08 5.52 9.17
CA SER A 202 7.46 5.56 8.69
C SER A 202 7.63 4.57 7.54
N ILE A 203 8.18 5.05 6.42
CA ILE A 203 8.20 4.33 5.15
C ILE A 203 9.62 4.25 4.63
N ALA A 204 10.02 3.09 4.16
CA ALA A 204 11.26 2.86 3.41
C ALA A 204 11.01 1.89 2.25
N GLN A 205 11.93 1.85 1.29
CA GLN A 205 11.89 0.84 0.24
C GLN A 205 12.00 -0.55 0.84
N ALA A 206 11.11 -1.47 0.46
CA ALA A 206 11.15 -2.85 0.92
C ALA A 206 12.34 -3.60 0.31
N ARG A 207 13.03 -4.38 1.13
CA ARG A 207 13.97 -5.41 0.65
C ARG A 207 13.15 -6.65 0.29
N LEU A 208 12.70 -6.74 -0.96
CA LEU A 208 11.93 -7.88 -1.45
C LEU A 208 12.76 -9.17 -1.40
N SER A 209 12.10 -10.31 -1.18
CA SER A 209 12.76 -11.62 -1.03
C SER A 209 13.81 -11.70 0.10
N ALA A 210 13.71 -10.83 1.11
CA ALA A 210 14.63 -10.83 2.25
C ALA A 210 14.45 -12.10 3.09
N THR A 211 15.51 -12.91 3.19
CA THR A 211 15.56 -14.11 4.05
C THR A 211 16.08 -13.83 5.45
N ALA A 212 16.89 -12.78 5.61
CA ALA A 212 17.38 -12.33 6.92
C ALA A 212 16.25 -11.67 7.73
N SER A 213 16.41 -11.65 9.05
CA SER A 213 15.47 -11.00 9.99
C SER A 213 16.23 -10.50 11.21
N ASN A 214 15.97 -9.26 11.60
CA ASN A 214 16.43 -8.66 12.84
C ASN A 214 15.31 -7.79 13.43
N ILE A 215 14.49 -8.42 14.27
CA ILE A 215 13.33 -7.78 14.88
C ILE A 215 13.76 -6.98 16.11
N VAL A 216 13.42 -5.69 16.13
CA VAL A 216 13.68 -4.79 17.26
C VAL A 216 12.35 -4.22 17.76
N ALA A 217 12.16 -4.30 19.08
CA ALA A 217 11.02 -3.69 19.74
C ALA A 217 11.14 -2.17 19.71
N VAL A 218 10.03 -1.49 19.44
CA VAL A 218 9.98 -0.03 19.45
C VAL A 218 9.33 0.43 20.73
N GLU A 219 10.07 1.21 21.52
CA GLU A 219 9.54 1.77 22.77
C GLU A 219 8.54 2.90 22.53
N ALA A 220 7.64 3.07 23.50
CA ALA A 220 6.67 4.16 23.46
C ALA A 220 7.37 5.51 23.54
N GLY A 221 6.83 6.49 22.80
CA GLY A 221 7.31 7.86 22.79
C GLY A 221 7.37 8.45 21.39
N ARG A 222 7.44 9.78 21.32
CA ARG A 222 7.42 10.57 20.08
C ARG A 222 8.50 10.21 19.06
N HIS A 223 9.60 9.64 19.53
CA HIS A 223 10.77 9.31 18.71
C HIS A 223 11.09 7.82 18.75
N GLY A 224 10.12 6.95 19.10
CA GLY A 224 10.35 5.51 19.23
C GLY A 224 11.01 4.90 17.99
N VAL A 225 10.45 5.16 16.80
CA VAL A 225 10.99 4.65 15.53
C VAL A 225 12.38 5.25 15.23
N MET A 226 12.56 6.56 15.37
CA MET A 226 13.87 7.21 15.14
C MET A 226 14.96 6.66 16.07
N ASN A 227 14.63 6.49 17.36
CA ASN A 227 15.57 6.04 18.38
C ASN A 227 16.06 4.62 18.13
N VAL A 228 15.21 3.73 17.62
CA VAL A 228 15.58 2.33 17.38
C VAL A 228 16.42 2.17 16.10
N THR A 229 16.30 3.10 15.16
CA THR A 229 17.01 3.07 13.88
C THR A 229 18.25 3.97 13.82
N ASP A 230 18.53 4.72 14.89
CA ASP A 230 19.62 5.73 14.96
C ASP A 230 19.59 6.69 13.76
N GLN A 231 18.38 7.09 13.34
CA GLN A 231 18.18 7.92 12.16
C GLN A 231 18.36 9.41 12.45
N ALA A 232 18.76 10.16 11.41
CA ALA A 232 18.89 11.61 11.48
C ALA A 232 17.54 12.26 11.86
N SER A 233 17.59 13.30 12.71
CA SER A 233 16.38 13.96 13.22
C SER A 233 15.48 14.56 12.15
N GLU A 234 16.06 14.88 10.98
CA GLU A 234 15.35 15.43 9.81
C GLU A 234 14.37 14.43 9.19
N LEU A 235 14.54 13.13 9.44
CA LEU A 235 13.65 12.09 8.93
C LEU A 235 12.46 11.82 9.85
N ALA A 236 12.44 12.40 11.05
CA ALA A 236 11.25 12.37 11.88
C ALA A 236 10.27 13.48 11.52
N ALA A 237 8.99 13.15 11.70
CA ALA A 237 7.95 14.14 11.71
C ALA A 237 7.53 14.41 13.15
N ASN A 238 7.03 15.62 13.36
CA ASN A 238 6.44 16.01 14.62
C ASN A 238 4.95 16.24 14.41
N GLN A 239 4.11 15.35 14.92
CA GLN A 239 2.67 15.49 14.82
C GLN A 239 2.16 16.56 15.79
N THR A 240 1.52 17.59 15.26
CA THR A 240 0.90 18.67 16.05
C THR A 240 -0.58 18.43 16.28
N GLU A 241 -1.21 17.56 15.48
CA GLU A 241 -2.61 17.21 15.60
C GLU A 241 -2.86 16.22 16.74
N ARG A 242 -4.09 16.23 17.25
CA ARG A 242 -4.53 15.29 18.28
C ARG A 242 -4.62 13.88 17.69
N VAL A 243 -4.06 12.89 18.40
CA VAL A 243 -4.08 11.47 17.99
C VAL A 243 -5.07 10.68 18.86
N ALA A 244 -5.78 9.73 18.26
CA ALA A 244 -6.79 8.97 18.99
C ALA A 244 -6.13 7.92 19.90
N GLY A 245 -6.48 7.96 21.18
CA GLY A 245 -6.22 6.86 22.10
C GLY A 245 -4.80 6.77 22.65
N THR A 246 -4.12 7.86 22.98
CA THR A 246 -2.86 7.81 23.74
C THR A 246 -3.04 6.94 24.99
N ALA A 247 -2.53 5.70 24.97
CA ALA A 247 -2.60 4.82 26.12
C ALA A 247 -1.54 5.29 27.12
N THR A 248 -1.96 5.96 28.19
CA THR A 248 -1.08 6.41 29.28
C THR A 248 -0.59 5.27 30.18
N ALA A 249 -0.95 4.03 29.89
CA ALA A 249 -0.57 2.86 30.68
C ALA A 249 0.60 2.12 30.01
N SER A 250 1.76 2.12 30.67
CA SER A 250 2.89 1.24 30.35
C SER A 250 2.49 -0.20 30.66
N VAL A 251 2.19 -0.99 29.63
CA VAL A 251 2.00 -2.43 29.77
C VAL A 251 3.35 -3.10 29.55
N SER A 252 3.75 -3.97 30.49
CA SER A 252 4.94 -4.80 30.34
C SER A 252 4.56 -6.02 29.47
N TYR A 253 5.11 -6.12 28.28
CA TYR A 253 4.94 -7.31 27.43
C TYR A 253 6.19 -8.18 27.59
N SER A 254 6.00 -9.46 27.87
CA SER A 254 7.04 -10.45 27.60
C SER A 254 7.06 -10.70 26.09
N LEU A 255 8.20 -10.46 25.43
CA LEU A 255 8.38 -10.91 24.05
C LEU A 255 8.19 -12.43 24.02
N SER A 256 7.06 -12.88 23.47
CA SER A 256 6.89 -14.26 23.07
C SER A 256 7.14 -14.28 21.57
N THR A 257 8.37 -14.57 21.16
CA THR A 257 8.61 -15.06 19.80
C THR A 257 7.82 -16.35 19.69
N ALA A 258 6.80 -16.39 18.86
CA ALA A 258 6.21 -17.67 18.49
C ALA A 258 7.35 -18.51 17.90
N SER A 259 7.71 -19.61 18.54
CA SER A 259 8.78 -20.51 18.06
C SER A 259 8.40 -21.16 16.74
N GLU A 260 7.12 -21.07 16.35
CA GLU A 260 6.53 -21.55 15.12
C GLU A 260 5.46 -20.54 14.66
N ALA A 261 5.20 -20.47 13.35
CA ALA A 261 4.15 -19.60 12.81
C ALA A 261 2.82 -19.86 13.53
N VAL A 262 2.19 -18.81 14.07
CA VAL A 262 0.84 -18.87 14.62
C VAL A 262 -0.14 -18.96 13.45
N GLY A 263 -0.15 -20.12 12.78
CA GLY A 263 -0.91 -20.39 11.57
C GLY A 263 -0.18 -20.04 10.27
N GLN A 264 -0.35 -20.91 9.28
CA GLN A 264 -0.18 -20.56 7.88
C GLN A 264 -1.55 -20.13 7.36
N THR A 265 -1.67 -18.88 6.91
CA THR A 265 -2.78 -18.48 6.05
C THR A 265 -2.26 -18.56 4.62
N ALA A 266 -2.65 -19.62 3.91
CA ALA A 266 -2.77 -19.52 2.47
C ALA A 266 -3.90 -18.50 2.23
N GLY A 267 -3.67 -17.52 1.37
CA GLY A 267 -4.63 -16.43 1.13
C GLY A 267 -6.06 -16.97 1.02
N PRO A 268 -7.05 -16.28 1.61
CA PRO A 268 -8.40 -16.81 1.70
C PRO A 268 -8.97 -17.07 0.30
N GLN A 269 -9.48 -18.27 0.05
CA GLN A 269 -10.61 -18.39 -0.86
C GLN A 269 -11.71 -17.50 -0.29
N SER A 270 -12.28 -16.64 -1.15
CA SER A 270 -13.37 -15.73 -0.83
C SER A 270 -14.50 -16.47 -0.10
N THR A 271 -14.69 -16.15 1.18
CA THR A 271 -15.95 -16.42 1.88
C THR A 271 -16.77 -15.15 1.83
N ASP A 272 -17.88 -15.18 1.07
CA ASP A 272 -18.87 -14.12 1.04
C ASP A 272 -19.42 -13.87 2.46
N LEU A 273 -19.11 -12.70 3.02
CA LEU A 273 -19.79 -12.22 4.22
C LEU A 273 -20.89 -11.26 3.77
N SER A 274 -22.10 -11.80 3.63
CA SER A 274 -23.29 -11.01 3.33
C SER A 274 -23.64 -10.11 4.52
N SER A 275 -23.24 -8.83 4.46
CA SER A 275 -23.87 -7.77 5.25
C SER A 275 -24.17 -6.58 4.34
N ALA A 276 -25.46 -6.28 4.22
CA ALA A 276 -26.02 -5.28 3.33
C ALA A 276 -25.49 -3.87 3.61
N ALA A 277 -24.60 -3.39 2.75
CA ALA A 277 -24.47 -1.99 2.35
C ALA A 277 -23.87 -2.01 0.94
N GLY A 278 -24.64 -1.51 -0.04
CA GLY A 278 -24.37 -1.75 -1.46
C GLY A 278 -23.06 -1.13 -1.97
N SER A 279 -22.23 -1.99 -2.55
CA SER A 279 -21.41 -1.76 -3.75
C SER A 279 -20.99 -3.15 -4.28
N PRO A 280 -21.19 -3.48 -5.56
CA PRO A 280 -20.82 -4.80 -6.07
C PRO A 280 -19.30 -4.82 -6.31
N VAL A 281 -18.55 -5.40 -5.38
CA VAL A 281 -17.13 -5.74 -5.59
C VAL A 281 -17.07 -7.18 -6.07
N LEU A 282 -17.28 -7.34 -7.38
CA LEU A 282 -16.82 -8.45 -8.23
C LEU A 282 -17.24 -8.04 -9.65
N GLY A 283 -16.31 -7.44 -10.38
CA GLY A 283 -16.51 -7.08 -11.77
C GLY A 283 -16.51 -8.31 -12.67
N VAL A 284 -17.58 -9.10 -12.64
CA VAL A 284 -17.88 -10.03 -13.74
C VAL A 284 -18.38 -9.17 -14.90
N THR A 285 -17.49 -8.84 -15.84
CA THR A 285 -17.93 -8.25 -17.11
C THR A 285 -18.41 -9.36 -18.06
N THR A 286 -19.23 -8.97 -19.02
CA THR A 286 -19.94 -9.85 -19.96
C THR A 286 -19.05 -10.70 -20.88
N ASP A 287 -17.74 -10.48 -20.86
CA ASP A 287 -16.75 -11.27 -21.63
C ASP A 287 -15.96 -12.26 -20.78
N GLY A 288 -16.23 -12.33 -19.47
CA GLY A 288 -15.63 -13.32 -18.61
C GLY A 288 -14.10 -13.21 -18.54
N ILE A 289 -13.57 -12.14 -17.96
CA ILE A 289 -12.15 -12.04 -17.56
C ILE A 289 -12.09 -11.61 -16.10
N VAL A 290 -11.24 -12.26 -15.29
CA VAL A 290 -11.04 -12.01 -13.86
C VAL A 290 -9.55 -11.94 -13.50
N SER A 291 -9.24 -11.28 -12.38
CA SER A 291 -7.91 -11.24 -11.77
C SER A 291 -7.76 -12.34 -10.72
N LEU A 292 -6.55 -12.90 -10.58
CA LEU A 292 -6.19 -13.78 -9.45
C LEU A 292 -5.74 -13.02 -8.19
N ALA A 293 -5.69 -11.69 -8.22
CA ALA A 293 -5.24 -10.89 -7.08
C ALA A 293 -6.31 -10.89 -5.97
N GLY A 294 -6.11 -11.70 -4.93
CA GLY A 294 -6.91 -11.69 -3.72
C GLY A 294 -6.53 -10.52 -2.81
N ALA A 295 -7.52 -9.76 -2.37
CA ALA A 295 -7.35 -8.68 -1.40
C ALA A 295 -7.36 -9.23 0.05
N LEU A 296 -6.41 -8.82 0.88
CA LEU A 296 -6.42 -9.11 2.32
C LEU A 296 -6.98 -7.92 3.10
N LEU A 297 -8.30 -7.86 3.26
CA LEU A 297 -8.94 -6.87 4.14
C LEU A 297 -8.57 -7.18 5.60
N ILE A 298 -7.54 -6.53 6.14
CA ILE A 298 -7.34 -6.41 7.57
C ILE A 298 -8.11 -5.18 8.05
N SER A 299 -9.42 -5.33 8.22
CA SER A 299 -10.22 -4.36 8.97
C SER A 299 -9.88 -4.52 10.46
N VAL A 300 -8.84 -3.82 10.94
CA VAL A 300 -8.67 -3.66 12.39
C VAL A 300 -9.73 -2.69 12.88
N ALA A 301 -10.95 -3.19 13.08
CA ALA A 301 -12.03 -2.48 13.71
C ALA A 301 -11.70 -2.26 15.19
N PHE A 302 -10.92 -1.22 15.51
CA PHE A 302 -10.81 -0.70 16.88
C PHE A 302 -12.10 0.06 17.22
N GLY A 303 -13.20 -0.68 17.38
CA GLY A 303 -14.52 -0.09 17.61
C GLY A 303 -15.38 -0.79 18.67
N ALA A 304 -14.92 -1.88 19.28
CA ALA A 304 -15.77 -2.67 20.17
C ALA A 304 -15.04 -3.19 21.41
N PHE A 305 -14.41 -2.31 22.20
CA PHE A 305 -14.17 -2.56 23.63
C PHE A 305 -14.05 -1.22 24.36
N LEU A 306 -15.18 -0.52 24.45
CA LEU A 306 -15.43 0.54 25.44
C LEU A 306 -16.82 0.27 26.02
N LEU A 307 -16.84 -0.50 27.11
CA LEU A 307 -17.79 -0.31 28.21
C LEU A 307 -16.99 0.29 29.37
#